data_AF-A0A1G0WUK1-F1
#
_entry.id   AF-A0A1G0WUK1-F1
#
_cell.length_a   1.000
_cell.length_b   1.000
_cell.length_c   1.000
_cell.angle_alpha   90.00
_cell.angle_beta   90.00
_cell.angle_gamma   90.00
#
_symmetry.space_group_name_H-M   'P 1'
#
loop_
_entity.id
_entity.type
_entity.pdbx_description
1 polymer ?
#
loop_
_entity_poly.entity_id
_entity_poly.type
_entity_poly.pdbx_seq_one_letter_code
_entity_poly.pdbx_strand_id
1 'polypeptide(L)'
;MSDEPTDLFTDEPEWKKTKSLDALYEKIHNCQNCPLGATRKNFVFGTGNPQADIMLIGEAPGADEDEQGKPFVGRAGQLLTKIIESIGLSRDDVFICNILKCRPPDNRSPFPSEIDECEPYLIKQIELIQPKFILALGLTAIDTLLKKKNKMGEIRGTVQNYHGIKMVVTYHPAALLRNPGWKKNVWDDVRLLRRLYDEYLNSKLKI
;
A
#
# COMPACT_ATOMS: atom_id res chain seq x y z
N MET A 1 33.52 41.08 -8.29
CA MET A 1 32.99 39.93 -7.53
C MET A 1 31.50 40.17 -7.43
N SER A 2 30.76 39.67 -8.42
CA SER A 2 29.30 39.70 -8.44
C SER A 2 28.83 38.39 -7.84
N ASP A 3 28.32 38.46 -6.61
CA ASP A 3 27.49 37.41 -6.03
C ASP A 3 26.18 37.37 -6.85
N GLU A 4 26.03 36.35 -7.69
CA GLU A 4 24.71 36.02 -8.22
C GLU A 4 23.94 35.24 -7.15
N PRO A 5 22.67 35.59 -6.88
CA PRO A 5 21.85 34.86 -5.94
C PRO A 5 21.54 33.49 -6.55
N THR A 6 22.09 32.43 -5.95
CA THR A 6 21.70 31.05 -6.27
C THR A 6 20.21 30.92 -6.00
N ASP A 7 19.44 30.74 -7.07
CA ASP A 7 18.00 30.63 -7.00
C ASP A 7 17.63 29.41 -6.13
N LEU A 8 16.97 29.67 -5.00
CA LEU A 8 16.68 28.73 -3.92
C LEU A 8 15.38 27.92 -4.16
N PHE A 9 14.84 27.95 -5.38
CA PHE A 9 13.71 27.12 -5.75
C PHE A 9 14.20 25.70 -6.06
N THR A 10 14.07 24.81 -5.08
CA THR A 10 14.18 23.38 -5.33
C THR A 10 13.04 22.97 -6.27
N ASP A 11 13.37 22.78 -7.55
CA ASP A 11 12.45 22.24 -8.53
C ASP A 11 11.84 20.93 -8.00
N GLU A 12 10.51 20.89 -7.91
CA GLU A 12 9.83 19.66 -7.50
C GLU A 12 10.18 18.50 -8.43
N PRO A 13 10.48 17.30 -7.90
CA PRO A 13 10.90 16.17 -8.71
C PRO A 13 9.83 15.80 -9.73
N GLU A 14 10.25 15.49 -10.96
CA GLU A 14 9.35 15.34 -12.11
C GLU A 14 8.22 14.32 -11.89
N TRP A 15 8.46 13.26 -11.11
CA TRP A 15 7.46 12.24 -10.81
C TRP A 15 6.22 12.81 -10.10
N LYS A 16 6.35 13.90 -9.33
CA LYS A 16 5.20 14.57 -8.68
C LYS A 16 4.24 15.18 -9.71
N LYS A 17 4.74 15.58 -10.88
CA LYS A 17 3.96 16.21 -11.95
C LYS A 17 3.18 15.19 -12.80
N THR A 18 3.43 13.89 -12.61
CA THR A 18 2.76 12.80 -13.35
C THR A 18 1.25 12.79 -13.12
N LYS A 19 0.51 12.34 -14.15
CA LYS A 19 -0.96 12.33 -14.20
C LYS A 19 -1.56 10.94 -14.41
N SER A 20 -0.73 9.91 -14.50
CA SER A 20 -1.15 8.50 -14.58
C SER A 20 -0.18 7.62 -13.82
N LEU A 21 -0.64 6.42 -13.45
CA LEU A 21 0.20 5.42 -12.79
C LEU A 21 1.36 4.96 -13.69
N ASP A 22 1.13 4.82 -14.99
CA ASP A 22 2.17 4.43 -15.95
C ASP A 22 3.25 5.51 -16.02
N ALA A 23 2.87 6.79 -16.12
CA ALA A 23 3.82 7.89 -16.12
C ALA A 23 4.59 7.98 -14.79
N LEU A 24 3.95 7.67 -13.67
CA LEU A 24 4.62 7.56 -12.38
C LEU A 24 5.64 6.42 -12.38
N TYR A 25 5.25 5.22 -12.84
CA TYR A 25 6.13 4.06 -12.93
C TYR A 25 7.39 4.36 -13.75
N GLU A 26 7.23 4.93 -14.95
CA GLU A 26 8.36 5.30 -15.82
C GLU A 26 9.35 6.23 -15.14
N LYS A 27 8.88 7.13 -14.27
CA LYS A 27 9.74 8.06 -13.54
C LYS A 27 10.43 7.47 -12.32
N ILE A 28 9.93 6.38 -11.73
CA ILE A 28 10.40 5.91 -10.41
C ILE A 28 10.94 4.48 -10.39
N HIS A 29 10.70 3.64 -11.42
CA HIS A 29 11.05 2.21 -11.36
C HIS A 29 12.56 1.95 -11.21
N ASN A 30 13.40 2.90 -11.62
CA ASN A 30 14.86 2.86 -11.44
C ASN A 30 15.36 3.63 -10.20
N CYS A 31 14.47 4.00 -9.25
CA CYS A 31 14.83 4.76 -8.05
C CYS A 31 16.01 4.14 -7.28
N GLN A 32 16.98 4.97 -6.87
CA GLN A 32 18.17 4.59 -6.10
C GLN A 32 18.32 5.44 -4.82
N ASN A 33 17.24 6.09 -4.36
CA ASN A 33 17.30 7.06 -3.26
C ASN A 33 17.59 6.44 -1.89
N CYS A 34 17.46 5.12 -1.74
CA CYS A 34 17.80 4.41 -0.51
C CYS A 34 18.58 3.11 -0.82
N PRO A 35 19.24 2.50 0.19
CA PRO A 35 20.08 1.31 -0.02
C PRO A 35 19.36 0.13 -0.68
N LEU A 36 18.03 0.05 -0.55
CA LEU A 36 17.23 -1.04 -1.13
C LEU A 36 17.19 -1.02 -2.66
N GLY A 37 17.44 0.14 -3.29
CA GLY A 37 17.48 0.24 -4.74
C GLY A 37 18.62 -0.55 -5.38
N ALA A 38 19.73 -0.68 -4.66
CA ALA A 38 20.90 -1.43 -5.10
C ALA A 38 20.76 -2.95 -4.87
N THR A 39 19.85 -3.37 -3.98
CA THR A 39 19.73 -4.79 -3.57
C THR A 39 18.52 -5.51 -4.15
N ARG A 40 17.48 -4.78 -4.60
CA ARG A 40 16.29 -5.40 -5.20
C ARG A 40 16.62 -6.07 -6.53
N LYS A 41 15.89 -7.12 -6.86
CA LYS A 41 15.86 -7.67 -8.23
C LYS A 41 14.88 -6.90 -9.10
N ASN A 42 13.67 -6.68 -8.60
CA ASN A 42 12.64 -5.95 -9.31
C ASN A 42 12.02 -4.86 -8.44
N PHE A 43 11.62 -3.78 -9.09
CA PHE A 43 10.79 -2.76 -8.48
C PHE A 43 9.34 -3.22 -8.44
N VAL A 44 8.75 -3.29 -7.23
CA VAL A 44 7.39 -3.79 -7.02
C VAL A 44 6.46 -2.60 -6.80
N PHE A 45 5.95 -2.06 -7.90
CA PHE A 45 5.18 -0.82 -7.91
C PHE A 45 3.80 -0.95 -7.24
N GLY A 46 3.04 -1.95 -7.68
CA GLY A 46 1.62 -2.11 -7.40
C GLY A 46 0.93 -2.75 -8.60
N THR A 47 -0.20 -3.43 -8.39
CA THR A 47 -0.99 -4.05 -9.47
C THR A 47 -2.47 -3.99 -9.15
N GLY A 48 -3.31 -3.91 -10.18
CA GLY A 48 -4.76 -3.96 -10.06
C GLY A 48 -5.43 -2.84 -10.86
N ASN A 49 -6.67 -2.50 -10.52
CA ASN A 49 -7.43 -1.47 -11.21
C ASN A 49 -6.89 -0.06 -10.90
N PRO A 50 -6.46 0.73 -11.91
CA PRO A 50 -5.96 2.09 -11.71
C PRO A 50 -7.02 3.09 -11.23
N GLN A 51 -8.30 2.71 -11.26
CA GLN A 51 -9.46 3.48 -10.80
C GLN A 51 -10.18 2.75 -9.64
N ALA A 52 -9.48 1.90 -8.90
CA ALA A 52 -10.08 1.11 -7.83
C ALA A 52 -10.66 1.98 -6.71
N ASP A 53 -11.91 1.71 -6.32
CA ASP A 53 -12.50 2.32 -5.12
C ASP A 53 -11.86 1.78 -3.82
N ILE A 54 -11.19 0.62 -3.87
CA ILE A 54 -10.51 -0.03 -2.74
C ILE A 54 -9.02 -0.25 -3.06
N MET A 55 -8.15 0.23 -2.17
CA MET A 55 -6.71 0.01 -2.23
C MET A 55 -6.21 -0.80 -1.03
N LEU A 56 -5.39 -1.83 -1.27
CA LEU A 56 -4.79 -2.67 -0.24
C LEU A 56 -3.30 -2.31 -0.11
N ILE A 57 -2.88 -1.99 1.12
CA ILE A 57 -1.52 -1.49 1.38
C ILE A 57 -0.84 -2.36 2.44
N GLY A 58 0.23 -3.04 2.02
CA GLY A 58 1.13 -3.78 2.91
C GLY A 58 2.43 -3.03 3.25
N GLU A 59 3.36 -3.74 3.87
CA GLU A 59 4.63 -3.20 4.38
C GLU A 59 5.67 -3.05 3.27
N ALA A 60 6.14 -4.18 2.72
CA ALA A 60 7.20 -4.25 1.74
C ALA A 60 7.12 -5.56 0.91
N PRO A 61 7.78 -5.64 -0.25
CA PRO A 61 7.90 -6.87 -1.02
C PRO A 61 8.66 -7.96 -0.26
N GLY A 62 8.23 -9.22 -0.40
CA GLY A 62 9.00 -10.40 0.00
C GLY A 62 9.84 -10.95 -1.15
N ALA A 63 10.42 -12.13 -0.96
CA ALA A 63 11.30 -12.77 -1.94
C ALA A 63 10.59 -13.07 -3.27
N ASP A 64 9.39 -13.65 -3.22
CA ASP A 64 8.63 -13.99 -4.43
C ASP A 64 8.19 -12.73 -5.19
N GLU A 65 7.84 -11.66 -4.46
CA GLU A 65 7.48 -10.38 -5.04
C GLU A 65 8.68 -9.69 -5.72
N ASP A 66 9.84 -9.70 -5.07
CA ASP A 66 11.10 -9.17 -5.62
C ASP A 66 11.54 -9.94 -6.87
N GLU A 67 11.33 -11.26 -6.92
CA GLU A 67 11.63 -12.06 -8.11
C GLU A 67 10.70 -11.74 -9.28
N GLN A 68 9.42 -11.47 -9.01
CA GLN A 68 8.38 -11.35 -10.04
C GLN A 68 8.00 -9.90 -10.39
N GLY A 69 8.46 -8.91 -9.61
CA GLY A 69 8.08 -7.50 -9.76
C GLY A 69 6.61 -7.21 -9.43
N LYS A 70 5.90 -8.13 -8.77
CA LYS A 70 4.46 -8.04 -8.49
C LYS A 70 4.17 -8.18 -7.00
N PRO A 71 3.25 -7.38 -6.43
CA PRO A 71 2.97 -7.42 -5.01
C PRO A 71 2.09 -8.61 -4.63
N PHE A 72 2.35 -9.20 -3.46
CA PHE A 72 1.53 -10.28 -2.90
C PHE A 72 1.32 -11.43 -3.90
N VAL A 73 2.41 -12.05 -4.35
CA VAL A 73 2.40 -13.24 -5.24
C VAL A 73 2.85 -14.51 -4.53
N GLY A 74 3.58 -14.38 -3.41
CA GLY A 74 3.99 -15.52 -2.59
C GLY A 74 2.82 -16.13 -1.79
N ARG A 75 3.14 -17.02 -0.84
CA ARG A 75 2.11 -17.71 -0.01
C ARG A 75 1.17 -16.74 0.72
N ALA A 76 1.69 -15.63 1.23
CA ALA A 76 0.89 -14.60 1.88
C ALA A 76 -0.06 -13.92 0.88
N GLY A 77 0.40 -13.71 -0.35
CA GLY A 77 -0.40 -13.13 -1.42
C GLY A 77 -1.48 -14.04 -1.98
N GLN A 78 -1.23 -15.34 -2.05
CA GLN A 78 -2.26 -16.33 -2.35
C GLN A 78 -3.37 -16.32 -1.29
N LEU A 79 -3.01 -16.19 -0.01
CA LEU A 79 -4.00 -16.03 1.05
C LEU A 79 -4.74 -14.69 0.94
N LEU A 80 -4.04 -13.60 0.60
CA LEU A 80 -4.69 -12.31 0.35
C LEU A 80 -5.72 -12.41 -0.77
N THR A 81 -5.41 -13.14 -1.83
CA THR A 81 -6.32 -13.38 -2.95
C THR A 81 -7.61 -14.05 -2.46
N LYS A 82 -7.50 -15.10 -1.64
CA LYS A 82 -8.67 -15.76 -1.01
C LYS A 82 -9.46 -14.84 -0.08
N ILE A 83 -8.80 -13.92 0.62
CA ILE A 83 -9.44 -12.91 1.47
C ILE A 83 -10.27 -11.94 0.62
N ILE A 84 -9.73 -11.47 -0.50
CA ILE A 84 -10.44 -10.59 -1.45
C ILE A 84 -11.66 -11.32 -2.04
N GLU A 85 -11.47 -12.56 -2.50
CA GLU A 85 -12.55 -13.41 -3.04
C GLU A 85 -13.66 -13.66 -2.02
N SER A 86 -13.33 -13.81 -0.74
CA SER A 86 -14.31 -14.07 0.32
C SER A 86 -15.33 -12.94 0.51
N ILE A 87 -15.03 -11.72 0.07
CA ILE A 87 -15.93 -10.57 0.09
C ILE A 87 -16.52 -10.23 -1.29
N GLY A 88 -16.43 -11.17 -2.23
CA GLY A 88 -17.03 -11.04 -3.56
C GLY A 88 -16.32 -10.01 -4.45
N LEU A 89 -15.00 -9.86 -4.27
CA LEU A 89 -14.13 -9.04 -5.13
C LEU A 89 -13.05 -9.95 -5.73
N SER A 90 -12.39 -9.45 -6.77
CA SER A 90 -11.21 -10.05 -7.39
C SER A 90 -10.01 -9.12 -7.25
N ARG A 91 -8.81 -9.60 -7.62
CA ARG A 91 -7.61 -8.74 -7.67
C ARG A 91 -7.73 -7.63 -8.72
N ASP A 92 -8.59 -7.81 -9.72
CA ASP A 92 -8.83 -6.83 -10.77
C ASP A 92 -9.84 -5.77 -10.34
N ASP A 93 -10.57 -5.96 -9.24
CA ASP A 93 -11.49 -4.94 -8.68
C ASP A 93 -10.79 -3.93 -7.77
N VAL A 94 -9.58 -4.26 -7.31
CA VAL A 94 -8.84 -3.51 -6.28
C VAL A 94 -7.47 -3.09 -6.79
N PHE A 95 -6.80 -2.19 -6.09
CA PHE A 95 -5.37 -1.92 -6.31
C PHE A 95 -4.55 -2.41 -5.12
N ILE A 96 -3.49 -3.18 -5.36
CA ILE A 96 -2.66 -3.79 -4.31
C ILE A 96 -1.24 -3.24 -4.42
N CYS A 97 -0.69 -2.74 -3.32
CA CYS A 97 0.71 -2.33 -3.25
C CYS A 97 1.26 -2.43 -1.82
N ASN A 98 2.50 -1.97 -1.64
CA ASN A 98 3.18 -1.83 -0.35
C ASN A 98 3.64 -0.39 -0.15
N ILE A 99 4.01 -0.04 1.09
CA ILE A 99 4.68 1.23 1.38
C ILE A 99 6.03 1.27 0.66
N LEU A 100 6.90 0.30 0.94
CA LEU A 100 8.14 0.15 0.18
C LEU A 100 7.88 -0.50 -1.18
N LYS A 101 8.65 -0.09 -2.19
CA LYS A 101 8.65 -0.70 -3.54
C LYS A 101 9.81 -1.67 -3.78
N CYS A 102 10.65 -1.86 -2.77
CA CYS A 102 11.88 -2.66 -2.83
C CYS A 102 11.91 -3.59 -1.62
N ARG A 103 12.37 -4.83 -1.81
CA ARG A 103 12.49 -5.82 -0.74
C ARG A 103 13.64 -5.47 0.22
N PRO A 104 13.39 -5.35 1.54
CA PRO A 104 14.45 -5.31 2.54
C PRO A 104 15.22 -6.64 2.62
N PRO A 105 16.56 -6.61 2.82
CA PRO A 105 17.36 -7.82 3.03
C PRO A 105 16.75 -8.74 4.08
N ASP A 106 16.73 -10.05 3.79
CA ASP A 106 16.17 -11.09 4.68
C ASP A 106 14.71 -10.87 5.11
N ASN A 107 13.95 -10.04 4.39
CA ASN A 107 12.59 -9.62 4.75
C ASN A 107 12.50 -8.98 6.14
N ARG A 108 13.56 -8.28 6.57
CA ARG A 108 13.51 -7.45 7.79
C ARG A 108 12.45 -6.35 7.66
N SER A 109 12.03 -5.81 8.79
CA SER A 109 11.17 -4.62 8.78
C SER A 109 11.89 -3.40 8.15
N PRO A 110 11.16 -2.51 7.46
CA PRO A 110 11.66 -1.25 6.94
C PRO A 110 12.30 -0.37 8.01
N PHE A 111 13.38 0.32 7.65
CA PHE A 111 13.90 1.42 8.45
C PHE A 111 13.14 2.72 8.18
N PRO A 112 13.07 3.66 9.15
CA PRO A 112 12.43 4.96 8.95
C PRO A 112 12.95 5.70 7.72
N SER A 113 14.27 5.73 7.51
CA SER A 113 14.88 6.38 6.35
C SER A 113 14.48 5.73 5.00
N GLU A 114 14.17 4.43 4.99
CA GLU A 114 13.68 3.76 3.78
C GLU A 114 12.21 4.10 3.50
N ILE A 115 11.42 4.25 4.56
CA ILE A 115 10.03 4.69 4.48
C ILE A 115 9.97 6.13 3.97
N ASP A 116 10.78 7.03 4.54
CA ASP A 116 10.79 8.46 4.19
C ASP A 116 11.05 8.70 2.70
N GLU A 117 11.91 7.87 2.09
CA GLU A 117 12.19 7.94 0.65
C GLU A 117 11.09 7.33 -0.24
N CYS A 118 10.35 6.33 0.26
CA CYS A 118 9.45 5.52 -0.57
C CYS A 118 7.97 5.88 -0.41
N GLU A 119 7.55 6.32 0.77
CA GLU A 119 6.17 6.73 1.07
C GLU A 119 5.66 7.84 0.14
N PRO A 120 6.46 8.84 -0.29
CA PRO A 120 5.99 9.84 -1.25
C PRO A 120 5.44 9.24 -2.55
N TYR A 121 6.00 8.11 -3.01
CA TYR A 121 5.48 7.39 -4.17
C TYR A 121 4.13 6.73 -3.90
N LEU A 122 3.93 6.18 -2.69
CA LEU A 122 2.64 5.64 -2.28
C LEU A 122 1.58 6.75 -2.21
N ILE A 123 1.92 7.90 -1.63
CA ILE A 123 1.01 9.06 -1.56
C ILE A 123 0.60 9.48 -2.96
N LYS A 124 1.54 9.51 -3.92
CA LYS A 124 1.22 9.82 -5.32
C LYS A 124 0.34 8.77 -5.99
N GLN A 125 0.55 7.48 -5.70
CA GLN A 125 -0.37 6.43 -6.17
C GLN A 125 -1.78 6.65 -5.61
N ILE A 126 -1.92 6.99 -4.33
CA ILE A 126 -3.22 7.28 -3.70
C ILE A 126 -3.86 8.54 -4.33
N GLU A 127 -3.09 9.58 -4.61
CA GLU A 127 -3.55 10.79 -5.30
C GLU A 127 -4.08 10.47 -6.71
N LEU A 128 -3.39 9.61 -7.46
CA LEU A 128 -3.75 9.25 -8.83
C LEU A 128 -4.96 8.31 -8.89
N ILE A 129 -5.06 7.36 -7.95
CA ILE A 129 -6.15 6.36 -7.90
C ILE A 129 -7.41 6.96 -7.26
N GLN A 130 -7.25 7.85 -6.28
CA GLN A 130 -8.32 8.43 -5.47
C GLN A 130 -9.27 7.40 -4.85
N PRO A 131 -8.75 6.36 -4.16
CA PRO A 131 -9.59 5.31 -3.60
C PRO A 131 -10.50 5.88 -2.50
N LYS A 132 -11.63 5.20 -2.29
CA LYS A 132 -12.61 5.56 -1.25
C LYS A 132 -12.36 4.81 0.04
N PHE A 133 -11.72 3.65 -0.09
CA PHE A 133 -11.35 2.79 1.01
C PHE A 133 -9.91 2.32 0.89
N ILE A 134 -9.25 2.21 2.04
CA ILE A 134 -7.96 1.54 2.17
C ILE A 134 -8.13 0.34 3.11
N LEU A 135 -7.54 -0.80 2.76
CA LEU A 135 -7.31 -1.90 3.68
C LEU A 135 -5.81 -1.96 4.01
N ALA A 136 -5.43 -1.53 5.21
CA ALA A 136 -4.04 -1.60 5.67
C ALA A 136 -3.74 -2.97 6.29
N LEU A 137 -2.68 -3.62 5.81
CA LEU A 137 -2.32 -4.99 6.13
C LEU A 137 -1.11 -5.04 7.07
N GLY A 138 -1.34 -5.30 8.35
CA GLY A 138 -0.29 -5.48 9.35
C GLY A 138 0.15 -4.21 10.08
N LEU A 139 0.68 -4.40 11.28
CA LEU A 139 0.95 -3.31 12.22
C LEU A 139 1.97 -2.30 11.70
N THR A 140 3.02 -2.74 11.00
CA THR A 140 4.02 -1.83 10.42
C THR A 140 3.39 -0.89 9.40
N ALA A 141 2.52 -1.41 8.53
CA ALA A 141 1.84 -0.60 7.53
C ALA A 141 0.89 0.40 8.20
N ILE A 142 0.12 -0.07 9.19
CA ILE A 142 -0.81 0.74 9.97
C ILE A 142 -0.06 1.87 10.69
N ASP A 143 1.00 1.56 11.42
CA ASP A 143 1.76 2.54 12.20
C ASP A 143 2.44 3.58 11.31
N THR A 144 2.90 3.16 10.13
CA THR A 144 3.52 4.04 9.14
C THR A 144 2.51 5.01 8.56
N LEU A 145 1.36 4.52 8.09
CA LEU A 145 0.30 5.34 7.50
C LEU A 145 -0.32 6.30 8.53
N LEU A 146 -0.52 5.84 9.77
CA LEU A 146 -1.09 6.66 10.84
C LEU A 146 -0.08 7.55 11.55
N LYS A 147 1.22 7.43 11.23
CA LYS A 147 2.33 8.11 11.94
C LYS A 147 2.24 7.96 13.46
N LYS A 148 1.81 6.79 13.93
CA LYS A 148 1.51 6.52 15.35
C LYS A 148 1.74 5.05 15.66
N LYS A 149 2.31 4.75 16.83
CA LYS A 149 2.43 3.37 17.33
C LYS A 149 1.12 2.86 17.89
N ASN A 150 0.73 1.65 17.48
CA ASN A 150 -0.52 1.00 17.92
C ASN A 150 -0.27 -0.42 18.42
N LYS A 151 -1.31 -1.02 19.01
CA LYS A 151 -1.34 -2.45 19.34
C LYS A 151 -2.31 -3.15 18.40
N MET A 152 -1.83 -4.18 17.72
CA MET A 152 -2.61 -4.88 16.69
C MET A 152 -3.96 -5.42 17.21
N GLY A 153 -3.99 -5.97 18.43
CA GLY A 153 -5.22 -6.51 19.03
C GLY A 153 -6.28 -5.45 19.35
N GLU A 154 -5.88 -4.20 19.56
CA GLU A 154 -6.79 -3.08 19.87
C GLU A 154 -7.26 -2.37 18.61
N ILE A 155 -6.38 -2.20 17.61
CA ILE A 155 -6.69 -1.38 16.44
C ILE A 155 -7.37 -2.16 15.31
N ARG A 156 -7.19 -3.49 15.22
CA ARG A 156 -7.80 -4.27 14.14
C ARG A 156 -9.33 -4.17 14.13
N GLY A 157 -9.92 -4.20 12.93
CA GLY A 157 -11.38 -4.14 12.76
C GLY A 157 -11.98 -2.77 13.09
N THR A 158 -11.15 -1.74 13.20
CA THR A 158 -11.59 -0.36 13.32
C THR A 158 -11.49 0.36 11.97
N VAL A 159 -12.22 1.46 11.85
CA VAL A 159 -12.14 2.39 10.71
C VAL A 159 -11.37 3.62 11.15
N GLN A 160 -10.30 3.91 10.44
CA GLN A 160 -9.46 5.09 10.63
C GLN A 160 -9.71 6.09 9.49
N ASN A 161 -9.36 7.35 9.72
CA ASN A 161 -9.39 8.38 8.69
C ASN A 161 -7.95 8.61 8.19
N TYR A 162 -7.68 8.28 6.93
CA TYR A 162 -6.41 8.55 6.28
C TYR A 162 -6.61 9.62 5.20
N HIS A 163 -6.32 10.87 5.52
CA HIS A 163 -6.49 12.02 4.62
C HIS A 163 -7.88 12.11 3.96
N GLY A 164 -8.95 11.79 4.70
CA GLY A 164 -10.33 11.79 4.20
C GLY A 164 -10.78 10.45 3.59
N ILE A 165 -9.89 9.47 3.49
CA ILE A 165 -10.17 8.12 3.00
C ILE A 165 -10.46 7.21 4.20
N LYS A 166 -11.53 6.41 4.12
CA LYS A 166 -11.87 5.42 5.16
C LYS A 166 -10.89 4.26 5.09
N MET A 167 -10.08 4.08 6.14
CA MET A 167 -9.08 3.02 6.21
C MET A 167 -9.49 1.95 7.22
N VAL A 168 -9.80 0.74 6.73
CA VAL A 168 -9.96 -0.44 7.58
C VAL A 168 -8.60 -1.06 7.80
N VAL A 169 -8.34 -1.52 9.02
CA VAL A 169 -7.03 -2.09 9.39
C VAL A 169 -7.17 -3.53 9.87
N THR A 170 -6.27 -4.40 9.42
CA THR A 170 -6.33 -5.84 9.72
C THR A 170 -4.94 -6.47 9.80
N TYR A 171 -4.87 -7.75 10.15
CA TYR A 171 -3.62 -8.51 10.19
C TYR A 171 -3.02 -8.70 8.80
N HIS A 172 -1.69 -8.73 8.72
CA HIS A 172 -1.01 -9.11 7.50
C HIS A 172 -1.26 -10.60 7.18
N PRO A 173 -1.50 -11.00 5.92
CA PRO A 173 -1.74 -12.41 5.55
C PRO A 173 -0.61 -13.36 5.97
N ALA A 174 0.64 -12.91 5.96
CA ALA A 174 1.78 -13.72 6.45
C ALA A 174 1.64 -14.11 7.93
N ALA A 175 0.98 -13.29 8.76
CA ALA A 175 0.75 -13.60 10.16
C ALA A 175 -0.27 -14.74 10.33
N LEU A 176 -1.25 -14.85 9.43
CA LEU A 176 -2.25 -15.91 9.42
C LEU A 176 -1.66 -17.27 9.02
N LEU A 177 -0.60 -17.27 8.20
CA LEU A 177 0.12 -18.50 7.87
C LEU A 177 0.76 -19.15 9.11
N ARG A 178 1.17 -18.32 10.08
CA ARG A 178 1.72 -18.79 11.37
C ARG A 178 0.64 -18.99 12.43
N ASN A 179 -0.44 -18.21 12.36
CA ASN A 179 -1.54 -18.21 13.33
C ASN A 179 -2.89 -18.41 12.63
N PRO A 180 -3.24 -19.64 12.23
CA PRO A 180 -4.48 -19.90 11.47
C PRO A 180 -5.76 -19.47 12.19
N GLY A 181 -5.76 -19.45 13.54
CA GLY A 181 -6.88 -19.00 14.35
C GLY A 181 -7.31 -17.54 14.09
N TRP A 182 -6.40 -16.69 13.61
CA TRP A 182 -6.70 -15.28 13.29
C TRP A 182 -7.48 -15.10 11.99
N LYS A 183 -7.75 -16.18 11.23
CA LYS A 183 -8.61 -16.12 10.05
C LYS A 183 -10.00 -15.58 10.36
N LYS A 184 -10.58 -15.93 11.52
CA LYS A 184 -11.88 -15.40 11.95
C LYS A 184 -11.82 -13.89 12.12
N ASN A 185 -10.76 -13.39 12.78
CA ASN A 185 -10.56 -11.96 12.95
C ASN A 185 -10.43 -11.22 11.61
N VAL A 186 -9.61 -11.73 10.69
CA VAL A 186 -9.49 -11.10 9.37
C VAL A 186 -10.81 -11.14 8.60
N TRP A 187 -11.56 -12.24 8.71
CA TRP A 187 -12.88 -12.35 8.10
C TRP A 187 -13.85 -11.25 8.60
N ASP A 188 -13.91 -11.04 9.91
CA ASP A 188 -14.75 -9.99 10.50
C ASP A 188 -14.31 -8.59 10.02
N ASP A 189 -12.99 -8.35 9.88
CA ASP A 189 -12.44 -7.07 9.40
C ASP A 189 -12.79 -6.79 7.94
N VAL A 190 -12.66 -7.79 7.06
CA VAL A 190 -12.97 -7.58 5.64
C VAL A 190 -14.48 -7.54 5.37
N ARG A 191 -15.30 -8.15 6.23
CA ARG A 191 -16.75 -7.93 6.21
C ARG A 191 -17.13 -6.50 6.58
N LEU A 192 -16.44 -5.89 7.53
CA LEU A 192 -16.61 -4.47 7.83
C LEU A 192 -16.29 -3.61 6.59
N LEU A 193 -15.15 -3.86 5.93
CA LEU A 193 -14.81 -3.19 4.68
C LEU A 193 -15.91 -3.39 3.63
N ARG A 194 -16.37 -4.63 3.44
CA ARG A 194 -17.40 -4.94 2.44
C ARG A 194 -18.70 -4.18 2.71
N ARG A 195 -19.17 -4.17 3.96
CA ARG A 195 -20.37 -3.44 4.35
C ARG A 195 -20.27 -1.94 4.03
N LEU A 196 -19.13 -1.32 4.36
CA LEU A 196 -18.89 0.08 4.06
C LEU A 196 -18.86 0.36 2.54
N TYR A 197 -18.31 -0.57 1.77
CA TYR A 197 -18.28 -0.49 0.32
C TYR A 197 -19.68 -0.63 -0.29
N ASP A 198 -20.52 -1.54 0.23
CA ASP A 198 -21.91 -1.69 -0.20
C ASP A 198 -22.74 -0.43 0.08
N GLU A 199 -22.58 0.15 1.27
CA GLU A 199 -23.21 1.43 1.63
C GLU A 199 -22.81 2.55 0.65
N TYR A 200 -21.55 2.57 0.21
CA TYR A 200 -21.04 3.53 -0.78
C TYR A 200 -21.59 3.28 -2.19
N LEU A 201 -21.64 2.04 -2.66
CA LEU A 201 -22.23 1.72 -3.96
C LEU A 201 -23.72 2.08 -4.00
N ASN A 202 -24.44 1.80 -2.92
CA ASN A 202 -25.85 2.15 -2.79
C ASN A 202 -26.12 3.67 -2.75
N SER A 203 -25.18 4.47 -2.23
CA SER A 203 -25.33 5.93 -2.25
C SER A 203 -25.07 6.53 -3.63
N LYS A 204 -24.19 5.93 -4.44
CA LYS A 204 -23.97 6.31 -5.85
C LYS A 204 -25.20 6.05 -6.73
N LEU A 205 -25.92 4.96 -6.50
CA LEU A 205 -27.09 4.56 -7.31
C LEU A 205 -28.35 5.39 -7.04
N LYS A 206 -28.36 6.21 -5.98
CA LYS A 206 -29.48 7.07 -5.60
C LYS A 206 -29.37 8.50 -6.16
N ILE A 207 -28.36 8.76 -6.98
CA ILE A 207 -28.09 10.02 -7.68
C ILE A 207 -28.36 9.80 -9.15
#